data_AF-A0A661N3I1-F1
#
_entry.id   AF-A0A661N3I1-F1
#
_cell.length_a   1.000
_cell.length_b   1.000
_cell.length_c   1.000
_cell.angle_alpha   90.00
_cell.angle_beta   90.00
_cell.angle_gamma   90.00
#
_symmetry.space_group_name_H-M   'P 1'
#
loop_
_entity.id
_entity.type
_entity.pdbx_description
1 polymer ?
#
loop_
_entity_poly.entity_id
_entity_poly.type
_entity_poly.pdbx_seq_one_letter_code
_entity_poly.pdbx_strand_id
1 'polypeptide(L)'
;MEESLRELTAEAIDAEASLRIAADGTVRGGRMMLERAGADVARRVARELGIPWVEVATAVVDACEALRLPLIAGWDVGGAAPKYKLYANASDASEAKCAALVGRLGLSSTLLRPTLVGINVASGGVEAKLYVQRTELVELGLEVEIPDVFARIEAAAWVASYDVCGDDVTLRAVFAATVHGREESAEAALSSLAGVTWSALEQSFPFVPGPLRQLGWSPNGDVTAYAKRRGRAAPVHALAPIAVFRCGAVEVGLYVTPTEGAPRAFVRTDEHALTFRSREG
;
A
#
# COMPACT_ATOMS: atom_id res chain seq x y z
N MET A 1 -5.87 23.25 9.07
CA MET A 1 -5.93 21.87 8.57
C MET A 1 -5.23 21.72 7.22
N GLU A 2 -5.69 22.38 6.14
CA GLU A 2 -5.09 22.16 4.81
C GLU A 2 -3.61 22.54 4.70
N GLU A 3 -3.18 23.63 5.33
CA GLU A 3 -1.78 24.10 5.26
C GLU A 3 -0.80 23.13 5.94
N SER A 4 -1.12 22.67 7.16
CA SER A 4 -0.27 21.70 7.90
C SER A 4 -0.19 20.31 7.24
N LEU A 5 -1.27 19.84 6.60
CA LEU A 5 -1.23 18.59 5.81
C LEU A 5 -0.42 18.75 4.50
N ARG A 6 -0.42 19.94 3.90
CA ARG A 6 0.44 20.25 2.75
C ARG A 6 1.91 20.31 3.16
N GLU A 7 2.24 20.86 4.32
CA GLU A 7 3.61 20.83 4.88
C GLU A 7 4.09 19.39 5.08
N LEU A 8 3.29 18.54 5.72
CA LEU A 8 3.59 17.11 5.89
C LEU A 8 3.86 16.41 4.54
N THR A 9 3.09 16.76 3.51
CA THR A 9 3.28 16.24 2.16
C THR A 9 4.58 16.72 1.52
N ALA A 10 5.01 17.95 1.82
CA ALA A 10 6.24 18.53 1.28
C ALA A 10 7.50 17.98 1.97
N GLU A 11 7.41 17.72 3.27
CA GLU A 11 8.51 17.17 4.09
C GLU A 11 8.72 15.66 3.85
N ALA A 12 7.67 14.92 3.53
CA ALA A 12 7.75 13.48 3.33
C ALA A 12 8.50 13.11 2.05
N ILE A 13 9.56 12.32 2.20
CA ILE A 13 10.39 11.83 1.10
C ILE A 13 9.59 10.87 0.20
N ASP A 14 8.74 10.03 0.82
CA ASP A 14 7.96 8.98 0.16
C ASP A 14 6.45 9.22 0.27
N ALA A 15 6.01 10.41 -0.12
CA ALA A 15 4.59 10.75 -0.22
C ALA A 15 3.95 10.16 -1.48
N GLU A 16 2.84 9.46 -1.31
CA GLU A 16 1.98 8.94 -2.37
C GLU A 16 0.55 9.46 -2.20
N ALA A 17 -0.05 9.88 -3.31
CA ALA A 17 -1.41 10.33 -3.36
C ALA A 17 -2.27 9.30 -4.09
N SER A 18 -3.56 9.24 -3.76
CA SER A 18 -4.52 8.44 -4.52
C SER A 18 -5.78 9.21 -4.90
N LEU A 19 -6.32 8.86 -6.05
CA LEU A 19 -7.62 9.31 -6.53
C LEU A 19 -8.58 8.13 -6.52
N ARG A 20 -9.84 8.38 -6.16
CA ARG A 20 -10.95 7.44 -6.35
C ARG A 20 -11.78 7.90 -7.52
N ILE A 21 -12.08 7.00 -8.43
CA ILE A 21 -12.86 7.25 -9.64
C ILE A 21 -14.06 6.32 -9.54
N ALA A 22 -15.25 6.88 -9.39
CA ALA A 22 -16.48 6.09 -9.32
C ALA A 22 -16.84 5.54 -10.71
N ALA A 23 -17.72 4.54 -10.76
CA ALA A 23 -18.18 3.95 -12.01
C ALA A 23 -18.85 4.96 -12.98
N ASP A 24 -19.36 6.09 -12.46
CA ASP A 24 -19.94 7.19 -13.24
C ASP A 24 -18.89 8.21 -13.74
N GLY A 25 -17.60 7.96 -13.49
CA GLY A 25 -16.48 8.84 -13.84
C GLY A 25 -16.17 9.93 -12.81
N THR A 26 -16.93 10.04 -11.72
CA THR A 26 -16.70 11.05 -10.68
C THR A 26 -15.35 10.83 -9.99
N VAL A 27 -14.49 11.85 -10.00
CA VAL A 27 -13.15 11.82 -9.42
C VAL A 27 -13.14 12.44 -8.02
N ARG A 28 -12.52 11.77 -7.06
CA ARG A 28 -12.30 12.25 -5.69
C ARG A 28 -10.85 12.12 -5.27
N GLY A 29 -10.22 13.25 -4.98
CA GLY A 29 -8.84 13.33 -4.45
C GLY A 29 -8.80 13.40 -2.92
N GLY A 30 -7.75 14.05 -2.38
CA GLY A 30 -7.62 14.29 -0.94
C GLY A 30 -7.17 13.07 -0.12
N ARG A 31 -6.56 12.07 -0.77
CA ARG A 31 -6.07 10.84 -0.13
C ARG A 31 -4.56 10.79 -0.24
N MET A 32 -3.90 10.54 0.87
CA MET A 32 -2.44 10.54 0.96
C MET A 32 -1.95 9.40 1.84
N MET A 33 -0.75 8.91 1.51
CA MET A 33 0.00 7.91 2.23
C MET A 33 1.45 8.39 2.34
N LEU A 34 2.02 8.30 3.53
CA LEU A 34 3.40 8.64 3.86
C LEU A 34 4.07 7.35 4.31
N GLU A 35 4.91 6.79 3.45
CA GLU A 35 5.68 5.60 3.81
C GLU A 35 6.77 5.95 4.84
N ARG A 36 7.08 4.98 5.72
CA ARG A 36 8.13 5.10 6.75
C ARG A 36 7.89 6.26 7.71
N ALA A 37 6.62 6.53 7.99
CA ALA A 37 6.22 7.53 8.96
C ALA A 37 6.67 7.09 10.37
N GLY A 38 7.13 8.05 11.17
CA GLY A 38 7.27 7.87 12.60
C GLY A 38 5.91 7.94 13.32
N ALA A 39 5.88 7.49 14.57
CA ALA A 39 4.70 7.59 15.43
C ALA A 39 4.26 9.05 15.66
N ASP A 40 5.22 9.98 15.69
CA ASP A 40 5.00 11.42 15.77
C ASP A 40 4.25 11.96 14.54
N VAL A 41 4.65 11.55 13.34
CA VAL A 41 3.97 11.91 12.08
C VAL A 41 2.54 11.36 12.07
N ALA A 42 2.36 10.10 12.46
CA ALA A 42 1.03 9.48 12.56
C ALA A 42 0.09 10.24 13.52
N ARG A 43 0.59 10.59 14.72
CA ARG A 43 -0.17 11.37 15.70
C ARG A 43 -0.45 12.80 15.20
N ARG A 44 0.50 13.42 14.49
CA ARG A 44 0.30 14.73 13.86
C ARG A 44 -0.85 14.67 12.86
N VAL A 45 -0.91 13.65 11.99
CA VAL A 45 -2.03 13.48 11.04
C VAL A 45 -3.38 13.41 11.76
N ALA A 46 -3.52 12.59 12.80
CA ALA A 46 -4.77 12.48 13.57
C ALA A 46 -5.18 13.82 14.18
N ARG A 47 -4.22 14.54 14.78
CA ARG A 47 -4.42 15.87 15.37
C ARG A 47 -4.88 16.90 14.32
N GLU A 48 -4.22 16.96 13.17
CA GLU A 48 -4.56 17.92 12.10
C GLU A 48 -5.96 17.68 11.52
N LEU A 49 -6.42 16.42 11.51
CA LEU A 49 -7.77 16.06 11.10
C LEU A 49 -8.82 16.26 12.20
N GLY A 50 -8.41 16.60 13.43
CA GLY A 50 -9.31 16.71 14.58
C GLY A 50 -9.94 15.38 15.00
N ILE A 51 -9.29 14.26 14.69
CA ILE A 51 -9.80 12.92 15.01
C ILE A 51 -9.05 12.39 16.24
N PRO A 52 -9.77 11.93 17.29
CA PRO A 52 -9.12 11.35 18.46
C PRO A 52 -8.20 10.17 18.12
N TRP A 53 -7.06 10.12 18.79
CA TRP A 53 -6.18 8.95 18.74
C TRP A 53 -6.81 7.82 19.55
N VAL A 54 -6.96 6.64 18.94
CA VAL A 54 -7.65 5.49 19.56
C VAL A 54 -6.66 4.39 19.97
N GLU A 55 -7.07 3.51 20.90
CA GLU A 55 -6.23 2.45 21.43
C GLU A 55 -5.66 1.52 20.35
N VAL A 56 -6.48 1.12 19.37
CA VAL A 56 -6.02 0.28 18.25
C VAL A 56 -4.98 0.99 17.37
N ALA A 57 -4.98 2.33 17.30
CA ALA A 57 -3.94 3.08 16.61
C ALA A 57 -2.59 3.00 17.36
N THR A 58 -2.63 3.04 18.70
CA THR A 58 -1.46 2.75 19.54
C THR A 58 -0.96 1.32 19.30
N ALA A 59 -1.86 0.33 19.28
CA ALA A 59 -1.48 -1.06 19.05
C ALA A 59 -0.76 -1.28 17.70
N VAL A 60 -1.20 -0.59 16.63
CA VAL A 60 -0.52 -0.64 15.32
C VAL A 60 0.89 -0.05 15.39
N VAL A 61 1.05 1.11 16.04
CA VAL A 61 2.36 1.76 16.21
C VAL A 61 3.30 0.87 17.03
N ASP A 62 2.83 0.39 18.18
CA ASP A 62 3.63 -0.46 19.09
C ASP A 62 4.02 -1.77 18.42
N ALA A 63 3.14 -2.37 17.61
CA ALA A 63 3.46 -3.55 16.82
C ALA A 63 4.52 -3.27 15.76
N CYS A 64 4.47 -2.13 15.07
CA CYS A 64 5.49 -1.74 14.10
C CYS A 64 6.86 -1.57 14.78
N GLU A 65 6.92 -0.88 15.91
CA GLU A 65 8.16 -0.67 16.66
C GLU A 65 8.73 -2.00 17.18
N ALA A 66 7.90 -2.81 17.84
CA ALA A 66 8.33 -4.08 18.43
C ALA A 66 8.83 -5.09 17.38
N LEU A 67 8.20 -5.14 16.21
CA LEU A 67 8.55 -6.07 15.13
C LEU A 67 9.54 -5.48 14.11
N ARG A 68 9.92 -4.20 14.30
CA ARG A 68 10.75 -3.40 13.38
C ARG A 68 10.17 -3.38 11.96
N LEU A 69 8.87 -3.15 11.85
CA LEU A 69 8.15 -3.03 10.58
C LEU A 69 7.99 -1.55 10.22
N PRO A 70 8.08 -1.18 8.92
CA PRO A 70 7.76 0.17 8.49
C PRO A 70 6.29 0.51 8.75
N LEU A 71 6.05 1.65 9.38
CA LEU A 71 4.72 2.25 9.51
C LEU A 71 4.43 3.13 8.29
N ILE A 72 3.20 3.04 7.78
CA ILE A 72 2.66 3.96 6.78
C ILE A 72 1.55 4.76 7.46
N ALA A 73 1.66 6.08 7.47
CA ALA A 73 0.62 6.97 7.96
C ALA A 73 -0.08 7.65 6.77
N GLY A 74 -1.38 7.88 6.85
CA GLY A 74 -2.10 8.48 5.74
C GLY A 74 -3.42 9.11 6.16
N TRP A 75 -4.10 9.70 5.18
CA TRP A 75 -5.42 10.28 5.38
C TRP A 75 -6.31 10.13 4.16
N ASP A 76 -7.59 10.43 4.37
CA ASP A 76 -8.60 10.60 3.33
C ASP A 76 -9.58 11.67 3.80
N VAL A 77 -9.56 12.82 3.12
CA VAL A 77 -10.49 13.94 3.33
C VAL A 77 -11.49 14.08 2.17
N GLY A 78 -11.39 13.23 1.14
CA GLY A 78 -12.30 13.22 -0.01
C GLY A 78 -13.51 12.28 0.14
N GLY A 79 -13.63 11.61 1.29
CA GLY A 79 -14.78 10.78 1.66
C GLY A 79 -15.88 11.56 2.38
N ALA A 80 -16.94 10.85 2.78
CA ALA A 80 -18.06 11.43 3.54
C ALA A 80 -17.63 11.97 4.92
N ALA A 81 -16.59 11.39 5.52
CA ALA A 81 -15.96 11.85 6.73
C ALA A 81 -14.43 11.76 6.62
N PRO A 82 -13.68 12.75 7.11
CA PRO A 82 -12.23 12.67 7.24
C PRO A 82 -11.81 11.44 8.04
N LYS A 83 -10.70 10.81 7.64
CA LYS A 83 -10.10 9.71 8.37
C LYS A 83 -8.58 9.76 8.31
N TYR A 84 -7.92 9.41 9.41
CA TYR A 84 -6.51 9.02 9.35
C TYR A 84 -6.41 7.51 9.13
N LYS A 85 -5.25 7.08 8.64
CA LYS A 85 -4.98 5.70 8.31
C LYS A 85 -3.60 5.31 8.79
N LEU A 86 -3.47 4.09 9.28
CA LEU A 86 -2.19 3.51 9.69
C LEU A 86 -2.08 2.12 9.09
N TYR A 87 -0.91 1.78 8.56
CA TYR A 87 -0.62 0.45 8.04
C TYR A 87 0.74 -0.02 8.54
N ALA A 88 0.78 -1.22 9.09
CA ALA A 88 2.00 -1.97 9.32
C ALA A 88 2.40 -2.68 8.02
N ASN A 89 3.57 -2.35 7.47
CA ASN A 89 4.09 -2.98 6.26
C ASN A 89 4.89 -4.23 6.59
N ALA A 90 4.29 -5.38 6.33
CA ALA A 90 4.87 -6.71 6.54
C ALA A 90 5.29 -7.38 5.21
N SER A 91 5.35 -6.64 4.10
CA SER A 91 5.61 -7.20 2.77
C SER A 91 6.96 -7.92 2.64
N ASP A 92 7.95 -7.47 3.41
CA ASP A 92 9.29 -8.06 3.48
C ASP A 92 9.52 -8.88 4.76
N ALA A 93 8.48 -9.08 5.59
CA ALA A 93 8.60 -9.73 6.88
C ALA A 93 8.61 -11.27 6.76
N SER A 94 9.23 -11.93 7.74
CA SER A 94 9.15 -13.39 7.87
C SER A 94 7.75 -13.82 8.27
N GLU A 95 7.42 -15.09 8.01
CA GLU A 95 6.13 -15.68 8.41
C GLU A 95 5.87 -15.53 9.92
N ALA A 96 6.89 -15.76 10.75
CA ALA A 96 6.80 -15.56 12.19
C ALA A 96 6.46 -14.10 12.58
N LYS A 97 7.03 -13.12 11.88
CA LYS A 97 6.70 -11.70 12.12
C LYS A 97 5.30 -11.34 11.64
N CYS A 98 4.84 -11.90 10.52
CA CYS A 98 3.47 -11.72 10.05
C CYS A 98 2.47 -12.31 11.06
N ALA A 99 2.72 -13.53 11.56
CA ALA A 99 1.90 -14.17 12.58
C ALA A 99 1.89 -13.37 13.89
N ALA A 100 3.06 -12.87 14.33
CA ALA A 100 3.16 -12.01 15.51
C ALA A 100 2.42 -10.68 15.35
N LEU A 101 2.45 -10.08 14.14
CA LEU A 101 1.69 -8.87 13.83
C LEU A 101 0.18 -9.11 13.94
N VAL A 102 -0.31 -10.17 13.29
CA VAL A 102 -1.72 -10.59 13.33
C VAL A 102 -2.17 -10.84 14.77
N GLY A 103 -1.39 -11.61 15.54
CA GLY A 103 -1.68 -11.89 16.94
C GLY A 103 -1.68 -10.66 17.85
N ARG A 104 -0.72 -9.73 17.67
CA ARG A 104 -0.66 -8.47 18.44
C ARG A 104 -1.86 -7.56 18.17
N LEU A 105 -2.44 -7.63 16.98
CA LEU A 105 -3.61 -6.84 16.59
C LEU A 105 -4.93 -7.56 16.89
N GLY A 106 -4.89 -8.74 17.51
CA GLY A 106 -6.09 -9.52 17.86
C GLY A 106 -6.88 -9.97 16.64
N LEU A 107 -6.24 -10.09 15.48
CA LEU A 107 -6.87 -10.52 14.25
C LEU A 107 -6.85 -12.05 14.19
N SER A 108 -7.98 -12.67 13.90
CA SER A 108 -8.14 -14.13 13.86
C SER A 108 -7.85 -14.75 12.49
N SER A 109 -7.24 -14.00 11.55
CA SER A 109 -7.05 -14.44 10.18
C SER A 109 -5.96 -15.53 10.07
N THR A 110 -6.32 -16.76 10.44
CA THR A 110 -5.52 -17.98 10.29
C THR A 110 -5.19 -18.30 8.83
N LEU A 111 -5.84 -17.63 7.89
CA LEU A 111 -5.77 -17.97 6.47
C LEU A 111 -4.77 -17.15 5.67
N LEU A 112 -4.20 -16.06 6.17
CA LEU A 112 -3.51 -15.10 5.30
C LEU A 112 -2.20 -14.61 5.93
N ARG A 113 -1.13 -14.56 5.13
CA ARG A 113 0.12 -13.86 5.46
C ARG A 113 0.01 -12.42 4.95
N PRO A 114 -0.52 -11.46 5.74
CA PRO A 114 -0.75 -10.14 5.19
C PRO A 114 0.58 -9.44 4.85
N THR A 115 0.63 -8.88 3.65
CA THR A 115 1.69 -7.94 3.21
C THR A 115 1.51 -6.58 3.89
N LEU A 116 0.26 -6.20 4.21
CA LEU A 116 -0.08 -5.03 5.03
C LEU A 116 -1.24 -5.37 5.95
N VAL A 117 -1.17 -4.87 7.19
CA VAL A 117 -2.32 -4.78 8.09
C VAL A 117 -2.57 -3.32 8.37
N GLY A 118 -3.80 -2.85 8.21
CA GLY A 118 -4.12 -1.44 8.36
C GLY A 118 -5.39 -1.17 9.11
N ILE A 119 -5.49 0.06 9.60
CA ILE A 119 -6.72 0.63 10.14
C ILE A 119 -7.01 1.96 9.45
N ASN A 120 -8.29 2.24 9.25
CA ASN A 120 -8.78 3.59 9.00
C ASN A 120 -9.62 4.03 10.21
N VAL A 121 -9.36 5.23 10.72
CA VAL A 121 -10.08 5.76 11.88
C VAL A 121 -10.79 7.05 11.49
N ALA A 122 -12.10 7.06 11.66
CA ALA A 122 -12.97 8.21 11.49
C ALA A 122 -13.77 8.45 12.78
N SER A 123 -14.48 9.58 12.88
CA SER A 123 -15.37 9.86 14.02
C SER A 123 -16.46 8.79 14.23
N GLY A 124 -16.87 8.11 13.16
CA GLY A 124 -17.89 7.06 13.18
C GLY A 124 -17.38 5.65 13.52
N GLY A 125 -16.07 5.45 13.70
CA GLY A 125 -15.51 4.15 14.06
C GLY A 125 -14.16 3.82 13.42
N VAL A 126 -13.74 2.58 13.64
CA VAL A 126 -12.49 2.01 13.12
C VAL A 126 -12.81 0.91 12.11
N GLU A 127 -12.15 0.96 10.96
CA GLU A 127 -12.21 -0.05 9.91
C GLU A 127 -10.85 -0.75 9.84
N ALA A 128 -10.80 -2.05 10.07
CA ALA A 128 -9.59 -2.86 9.95
C ALA A 128 -9.47 -3.45 8.54
N LYS A 129 -8.24 -3.56 8.03
CA LYS A 129 -7.94 -4.04 6.69
C LYS A 129 -6.77 -5.00 6.66
N LEU A 130 -6.86 -5.99 5.78
CA LEU A 130 -5.75 -6.86 5.40
C LEU A 130 -5.45 -6.70 3.92
N TYR A 131 -4.17 -6.80 3.57
CA TYR A 131 -3.71 -6.83 2.19
C TYR A 131 -2.86 -8.06 1.99
N VAL A 132 -3.17 -8.85 0.97
CA VAL A 132 -2.58 -10.16 0.72
C VAL A 132 -2.11 -10.23 -0.72
N GLN A 133 -0.94 -10.83 -0.95
CA GLN A 133 -0.45 -11.00 -2.31
C GLN A 133 -1.29 -12.05 -3.03
N ARG A 134 -1.59 -11.82 -4.31
CA ARG A 134 -2.38 -12.77 -5.10
C ARG A 134 -1.75 -14.16 -5.16
N THR A 135 -0.42 -14.25 -5.19
CA THR A 135 0.30 -15.54 -5.17
C THR A 135 -0.07 -16.38 -3.96
N GLU A 136 -0.19 -15.77 -2.78
CA GLU A 136 -0.60 -16.45 -1.55
C GLU A 136 -2.06 -16.89 -1.61
N LEU A 137 -2.94 -16.09 -2.23
CA LEU A 137 -4.35 -16.48 -2.42
C LEU A 137 -4.48 -17.69 -3.36
N VAL A 138 -3.70 -17.72 -4.44
CA VAL A 138 -3.66 -18.86 -5.38
C VAL A 138 -3.17 -20.12 -4.69
N GLU A 139 -2.14 -20.02 -3.83
CA GLU A 139 -1.65 -21.16 -3.02
C GLU A 139 -2.74 -21.74 -2.09
N LEU A 140 -3.68 -20.91 -1.66
CA LEU A 140 -4.82 -21.28 -0.82
C LEU A 140 -6.06 -21.70 -1.62
N GLY A 141 -5.98 -21.73 -2.94
CA GLY A 141 -7.13 -22.03 -3.81
C GLY A 141 -8.20 -20.94 -3.84
N LEU A 142 -7.85 -19.71 -3.43
CA LEU A 142 -8.73 -18.56 -3.48
C LEU A 142 -8.48 -17.78 -4.77
N GLU A 143 -9.46 -17.77 -5.67
CA GLU A 143 -9.41 -16.96 -6.88
C GLU A 143 -10.02 -15.59 -6.65
N VAL A 144 -9.35 -14.57 -7.18
CA VAL A 144 -9.82 -13.19 -7.20
C VAL A 144 -10.05 -12.80 -8.64
N GLU A 145 -11.30 -12.51 -8.97
CA GLU A 145 -11.71 -12.12 -10.33
C GLU A 145 -11.14 -10.74 -10.68
N ILE A 146 -10.36 -10.68 -11.76
CA ILE A 146 -9.76 -9.46 -12.30
C ILE A 146 -10.50 -9.11 -13.60
N PRO A 147 -11.18 -7.95 -13.69
CA PRO A 147 -11.84 -7.56 -14.92
C PRO A 147 -10.83 -7.45 -16.08
N ASP A 148 -11.25 -7.85 -17.28
CA ASP A 148 -10.39 -7.94 -18.47
C ASP A 148 -9.58 -6.67 -18.77
N VAL A 149 -10.18 -5.51 -18.50
CA VAL A 149 -9.52 -4.21 -18.69
C VAL A 149 -8.30 -4.04 -17.77
N PHE A 150 -8.37 -4.55 -16.54
CA PHE A 150 -7.26 -4.50 -15.59
C PHE A 150 -6.29 -5.67 -15.81
N ALA A 151 -6.77 -6.82 -16.29
CA ALA A 151 -5.91 -7.96 -16.62
C ALA A 151 -4.83 -7.65 -17.68
N ARG A 152 -5.01 -6.57 -18.46
CA ARG A 152 -4.04 -6.06 -19.46
C ARG A 152 -2.90 -5.23 -18.86
N ILE A 153 -2.96 -4.91 -17.58
CA ILE A 153 -1.90 -4.14 -16.92
C ILE A 153 -0.66 -5.02 -16.78
N GLU A 154 0.48 -4.51 -17.23
CA GLU A 154 1.77 -5.13 -16.98
C GLU A 154 2.15 -4.90 -15.51
N ALA A 155 1.65 -5.80 -14.65
CA ALA A 155 1.76 -5.69 -13.21
C ALA A 155 2.98 -6.44 -12.67
N ALA A 156 3.76 -5.76 -11.82
CA ALA A 156 4.87 -6.36 -11.07
C ALA A 156 4.36 -7.22 -9.90
N ALA A 157 3.19 -6.89 -9.36
CA ALA A 157 2.54 -7.63 -8.30
C ALA A 157 1.03 -7.31 -8.26
N TRP A 158 0.26 -8.26 -7.73
CA TRP A 158 -1.17 -8.08 -7.44
C TRP A 158 -1.42 -8.27 -5.96
N VAL A 159 -2.24 -7.39 -5.39
CA VAL A 159 -2.58 -7.40 -3.96
C VAL A 159 -4.08 -7.27 -3.81
N ALA A 160 -4.72 -8.19 -3.09
CA ALA A 160 -6.11 -8.08 -2.70
C ALA A 160 -6.21 -7.40 -1.33
N SER A 161 -7.17 -6.50 -1.17
CA SER A 161 -7.49 -5.82 0.07
C SER A 161 -8.83 -6.32 0.58
N TYR A 162 -8.87 -6.62 1.88
CA TYR A 162 -10.04 -7.11 2.59
C TYR A 162 -10.38 -6.17 3.73
N ASP A 163 -11.67 -5.97 3.96
CA ASP A 163 -12.20 -5.41 5.20
C ASP A 163 -12.35 -6.55 6.22
N VAL A 164 -12.01 -6.29 7.49
CA VAL A 164 -12.07 -7.27 8.58
C VAL A 164 -13.09 -6.83 9.62
N CYS A 165 -14.03 -7.72 9.95
CA CYS A 165 -15.05 -7.51 10.98
C CYS A 165 -15.17 -8.77 11.86
N GLY A 166 -14.49 -8.78 13.00
CA GLY A 166 -14.37 -10.00 13.81
C GLY A 166 -13.64 -11.09 13.02
N ASP A 167 -14.29 -12.23 12.84
CA ASP A 167 -13.77 -13.36 12.07
C ASP A 167 -14.11 -13.27 10.56
N ASP A 168 -14.98 -12.32 10.17
CA ASP A 168 -15.40 -12.16 8.79
C ASP A 168 -14.39 -11.30 8.00
N VAL A 169 -14.01 -11.79 6.82
CA VAL A 169 -13.17 -11.07 5.85
C VAL A 169 -13.93 -10.89 4.54
N THR A 170 -14.03 -9.65 4.05
CA THR A 170 -14.75 -9.33 2.81
C THR A 170 -13.82 -8.66 1.82
N LEU A 171 -13.79 -9.16 0.58
CA LEU A 171 -12.99 -8.56 -0.49
C LEU A 171 -13.46 -7.12 -0.76
N ARG A 172 -12.55 -6.17 -0.61
CA ARG A 172 -12.83 -4.75 -0.79
C ARG A 172 -12.39 -4.24 -2.16
N ALA A 173 -11.16 -4.58 -2.52
CA ALA A 173 -10.53 -4.10 -3.73
C ALA A 173 -9.32 -4.95 -4.04
N VAL A 174 -8.82 -4.84 -5.25
CA VAL A 174 -7.60 -5.52 -5.67
C VAL A 174 -6.78 -4.53 -6.46
N PHE A 175 -5.47 -4.62 -6.36
CA PHE A 175 -4.54 -3.61 -6.82
C PHE A 175 -3.41 -4.24 -7.64
N ALA A 176 -3.13 -3.65 -8.80
CA ALA A 176 -1.98 -3.92 -9.65
C ALA A 176 -0.89 -2.90 -9.38
N ALA A 177 0.29 -3.33 -8.91
CA ALA A 177 1.48 -2.49 -8.90
C ALA A 177 2.12 -2.51 -10.29
N THR A 178 2.41 -1.35 -10.88
CA THR A 178 2.94 -1.25 -12.25
C THR A 178 4.40 -1.68 -12.34
N VAL A 179 4.80 -2.26 -13.47
CA VAL A 179 6.22 -2.47 -13.79
C VAL A 179 6.85 -1.13 -14.20
N HIS A 180 8.03 -0.83 -13.67
CA HIS A 180 8.77 0.38 -14.05
C HIS A 180 9.09 0.38 -15.55
N GLY A 181 8.85 1.51 -16.21
CA GLY A 181 8.99 1.67 -17.65
C GLY A 181 7.79 1.14 -18.46
N ARG A 182 6.75 0.62 -17.79
CA ARG A 182 5.53 0.05 -18.38
C ARG A 182 4.26 0.66 -17.79
N GLU A 183 4.39 1.82 -17.14
CA GLU A 183 3.28 2.52 -16.50
C GLU A 183 2.17 2.92 -17.49
N GLU A 184 2.50 3.05 -18.78
CA GLU A 184 1.56 3.31 -19.88
C GLU A 184 0.42 2.27 -19.97
N SER A 185 0.66 1.02 -19.56
CA SER A 185 -0.38 -0.02 -19.54
C SER A 185 -1.49 0.27 -18.53
N ALA A 186 -1.14 0.85 -17.38
CA ALA A 186 -2.11 1.28 -16.38
C ALA A 186 -2.85 2.55 -16.82
N GLU A 187 -2.16 3.48 -17.48
CA GLU A 187 -2.79 4.68 -18.04
C GLU A 187 -3.78 4.33 -19.17
N ALA A 188 -3.45 3.34 -20.00
CA ALA A 188 -4.33 2.82 -21.04
C ALA A 188 -5.58 2.13 -20.44
N ALA A 189 -5.41 1.31 -19.40
CA ALA A 189 -6.53 0.71 -18.68
C ALA A 189 -7.44 1.79 -18.08
N LEU A 190 -6.86 2.82 -17.46
CA LEU A 190 -7.61 3.94 -16.88
C LEU A 190 -8.35 4.78 -17.92
N SER A 191 -7.72 5.05 -19.06
CA SER A 191 -8.30 5.84 -20.16
C SER A 191 -9.41 5.09 -20.92
N SER A 192 -9.54 3.78 -20.72
CA SER A 192 -10.66 3.02 -21.28
C SER A 192 -11.96 3.20 -20.48
N LEU A 193 -11.89 3.81 -19.29
CA LEU A 193 -13.07 4.17 -18.51
C LEU A 193 -13.73 5.42 -19.11
N ALA A 194 -15.06 5.36 -19.26
CA ALA A 194 -15.82 6.45 -19.86
C ALA A 194 -15.62 7.78 -19.10
N GLY A 195 -15.27 8.84 -19.82
CA GLY A 195 -15.13 10.19 -19.26
C GLY A 195 -13.85 10.45 -18.47
N VAL A 196 -12.91 9.49 -18.43
CA VAL A 196 -11.66 9.64 -17.68
C VAL A 196 -10.49 9.87 -18.64
N THR A 197 -9.75 10.95 -18.43
CA THR A 197 -8.46 11.17 -19.09
C THR A 197 -7.39 11.35 -18.03
N TRP A 198 -6.18 10.83 -18.28
CA TRP A 198 -5.06 11.01 -17.36
C TRP A 198 -4.78 12.49 -17.09
N SER A 199 -4.80 13.34 -18.13
CA SER A 199 -4.60 14.78 -17.99
C SER A 199 -5.60 15.46 -17.06
N ALA A 200 -6.87 15.03 -17.05
CA ALA A 200 -7.86 15.54 -16.10
C ALA A 200 -7.58 15.07 -14.65
N LEU A 201 -7.09 13.84 -14.49
CA LEU A 201 -6.73 13.29 -13.19
C LEU A 201 -5.50 13.97 -12.58
N GLU A 202 -4.51 14.35 -13.40
CA GLU A 202 -3.30 15.04 -12.92
C GLU A 202 -3.63 16.29 -12.10
N GLN A 203 -4.71 17.01 -12.46
CA GLN A 203 -5.17 18.22 -11.77
C GLN A 203 -5.79 17.95 -10.40
N SER A 204 -6.17 16.69 -10.12
CA SER A 204 -6.78 16.28 -8.85
C SER A 204 -5.75 15.85 -7.80
N PHE A 205 -4.47 15.73 -8.18
CA PHE A 205 -3.39 15.41 -7.25
C PHE A 205 -2.92 16.66 -6.49
N PRO A 206 -2.47 16.52 -5.23
CA PRO A 206 -1.95 17.63 -4.43
C PRO A 206 -0.54 18.09 -4.84
N PHE A 207 0.03 17.46 -5.87
CA PHE A 207 1.31 17.77 -6.48
C PHE A 207 1.28 17.35 -7.94
N VAL A 208 2.26 17.81 -8.73
CA VAL A 208 2.46 17.29 -10.09
C VAL A 208 2.83 15.79 -10.01
N PRO A 209 1.97 14.87 -10.47
CA PRO A 209 2.24 13.44 -10.34
C PRO A 209 3.32 13.00 -11.34
N GLY A 210 4.04 11.95 -10.96
CA GLY A 210 4.78 11.10 -11.88
C GLY A 210 3.86 10.03 -12.51
N PRO A 211 4.45 9.04 -13.18
CA PRO A 211 3.69 7.91 -13.73
C PRO A 211 2.90 7.14 -12.67
N LEU A 212 1.80 6.51 -13.08
CA LEU A 212 0.96 5.68 -12.22
C LEU A 212 1.75 4.53 -11.59
N ARG A 213 1.65 4.40 -10.27
CA ARG A 213 2.34 3.36 -9.48
C ARG A 213 1.49 2.14 -9.21
N GLN A 214 0.21 2.38 -8.99
CA GLN A 214 -0.74 1.35 -8.67
C GLN A 214 -2.11 1.74 -9.19
N LEU A 215 -2.83 0.75 -9.70
CA LEU A 215 -4.24 0.88 -10.06
C LEU A 215 -5.02 -0.19 -9.32
N GLY A 216 -6.08 0.20 -8.63
CA GLY A 216 -6.98 -0.73 -7.96
C GLY A 216 -8.39 -0.68 -8.48
N TRP A 217 -9.11 -1.80 -8.42
CA TRP A 217 -10.53 -1.87 -8.70
C TRP A 217 -11.25 -2.45 -7.48
N SER A 218 -12.50 -2.06 -7.28
CA SER A 218 -13.40 -2.71 -6.32
C SER A 218 -14.57 -3.41 -7.01
N PRO A 219 -15.22 -4.38 -6.35
CA PRO A 219 -16.36 -5.11 -6.93
C PRO A 219 -17.54 -4.23 -7.36
N ASN A 220 -17.66 -3.01 -6.82
CA ASN A 220 -18.67 -2.03 -7.21
C ASN A 220 -18.30 -1.22 -8.46
N GLY A 221 -17.17 -1.50 -9.11
CA GLY A 221 -16.69 -0.81 -10.30
C GLY A 221 -15.88 0.47 -10.03
N ASP A 222 -15.65 0.87 -8.77
CA ASP A 222 -14.78 2.01 -8.50
C ASP A 222 -13.31 1.66 -8.77
N VAL A 223 -12.56 2.66 -9.23
CA VAL A 223 -11.13 2.57 -9.53
C VAL A 223 -10.33 3.48 -8.61
N THR A 224 -9.17 3.04 -8.17
CA THR A 224 -8.23 3.84 -7.38
C THR A 224 -6.90 3.97 -8.10
N ALA A 225 -6.50 5.19 -8.41
CA ALA A 225 -5.23 5.47 -9.07
C ALA A 225 -4.23 6.08 -8.07
N TYR A 226 -3.01 5.54 -8.02
CA TYR A 226 -1.95 6.00 -7.12
C TYR A 226 -0.79 6.58 -7.91
N ALA A 227 -0.30 7.74 -7.45
CA ALA A 227 0.89 8.36 -8.01
C ALA A 227 1.73 9.04 -6.91
N LYS A 228 3.05 8.99 -7.09
CA LYS A 228 4.01 9.78 -6.32
C LYS A 228 4.30 11.10 -7.05
N ARG A 229 4.91 12.05 -6.34
CA ARG A 229 5.36 13.31 -6.95
C ARG A 229 6.35 13.05 -8.08
N ARG A 230 6.24 13.81 -9.18
CA ARG A 230 7.17 13.75 -10.31
C ARG A 230 8.62 13.92 -9.84
N GLY A 231 9.52 13.13 -10.41
CA GLY A 231 10.94 13.11 -10.05
C GLY A 231 11.27 12.29 -8.80
N ARG A 232 10.28 11.73 -8.08
CA ARG A 232 10.53 10.69 -7.08
C ARG A 232 10.73 9.35 -7.78
N ALA A 233 11.71 8.58 -7.28
CA ALA A 233 12.07 7.28 -7.81
C ALA A 233 10.85 6.35 -7.89
N ALA A 234 10.84 5.45 -8.87
CA ALA A 234 9.88 4.37 -8.91
C ALA A 234 9.97 3.50 -7.65
N PRO A 235 8.85 2.96 -7.14
CA PRO A 235 8.91 1.90 -6.16
C PRO A 235 9.80 0.80 -6.75
N VAL A 236 10.78 0.38 -5.97
CA VAL A 236 11.82 -0.50 -6.48
C VAL A 236 11.28 -1.92 -6.56
N HIS A 237 11.61 -2.60 -7.65
CA HIS A 237 11.01 -3.86 -8.07
C HIS A 237 10.89 -4.94 -6.98
N ALA A 238 9.77 -5.66 -7.09
CA ALA A 238 9.38 -6.90 -6.43
C ALA A 238 9.34 -6.89 -4.88
N LEU A 239 8.11 -6.98 -4.34
CA LEU A 239 7.83 -7.25 -2.92
C LEU A 239 8.07 -8.74 -2.57
N ALA A 240 8.17 -9.62 -3.56
CA ALA A 240 8.39 -11.05 -3.37
C ALA A 240 9.79 -11.46 -3.88
N PRO A 241 10.52 -12.30 -3.12
CA PRO A 241 11.76 -12.89 -3.60
C PRO A 241 11.49 -13.87 -4.76
N ILE A 242 12.39 -13.91 -5.74
CA ILE A 242 12.34 -14.88 -6.85
C ILE A 242 12.68 -16.31 -6.42
N ALA A 243 13.34 -16.47 -5.26
CA ALA A 243 13.62 -17.75 -4.64
C ALA A 243 13.71 -17.57 -3.12
N VAL A 244 13.23 -18.55 -2.36
CA VAL A 244 13.33 -18.58 -0.90
C VAL A 244 14.04 -19.86 -0.48
N PHE A 245 15.11 -19.74 0.29
CA PHE A 245 15.83 -20.87 0.90
C PHE A 245 15.57 -20.87 2.40
N ARG A 246 15.37 -22.05 2.99
CA ARG A 246 15.15 -22.18 4.43
C ARG A 246 16.23 -23.08 5.04
N CYS A 247 16.79 -22.65 6.16
CA CYS A 247 17.74 -23.43 6.97
C CYS A 247 17.42 -23.21 8.45
N GLY A 248 16.69 -24.15 9.06
CA GLY A 248 16.18 -23.99 10.42
C GLY A 248 15.20 -22.81 10.52
N ALA A 249 15.42 -21.91 11.48
CA ALA A 249 14.65 -20.67 11.66
C ALA A 249 15.04 -19.54 10.68
N VAL A 250 16.05 -19.78 9.82
CA VAL A 250 16.54 -18.76 8.89
C VAL A 250 15.85 -18.92 7.54
N GLU A 251 15.30 -17.82 7.03
CA GLU A 251 14.73 -17.74 5.68
C GLU A 251 15.56 -16.76 4.83
N VAL A 252 16.07 -17.21 3.68
CA VAL A 252 16.85 -16.38 2.75
C VAL A 252 16.03 -16.12 1.50
N GLY A 253 15.66 -14.86 1.27
CA GLY A 253 15.02 -14.43 0.02
C GLY A 253 16.03 -13.91 -1.00
N LEU A 254 16.00 -14.44 -2.22
CA LEU A 254 16.75 -13.97 -3.39
C LEU A 254 15.89 -12.98 -4.17
N TYR A 255 16.42 -11.80 -4.49
CA TYR A 255 15.74 -10.78 -5.29
C TYR A 255 16.58 -10.49 -6.54
N VAL A 256 15.96 -10.33 -7.71
CA VAL A 256 16.65 -9.88 -8.93
C VAL A 256 16.47 -8.38 -9.07
N THR A 257 17.56 -7.64 -8.92
CA THR A 257 17.61 -6.22 -9.29
C THR A 257 17.88 -6.07 -10.79
N PRO A 258 17.28 -5.09 -11.49
CA PRO A 258 17.67 -4.78 -12.86
C PRO A 258 19.11 -4.26 -12.96
N THR A 259 19.73 -4.43 -14.13
CA THR A 259 21.11 -4.09 -14.49
C THR A 259 21.49 -2.61 -14.30
N GLU A 260 22.81 -2.34 -14.30
CA GLU A 260 23.44 -1.02 -14.14
C GLU A 260 22.72 0.09 -14.92
N GLY A 261 22.15 1.05 -14.19
CA GLY A 261 21.44 2.21 -14.74
C GLY A 261 20.09 2.52 -14.06
N ALA A 262 19.50 1.57 -13.34
CA ALA A 262 18.29 1.81 -12.56
C ALA A 262 18.59 2.51 -11.21
N PRO A 263 17.79 3.52 -10.79
CA PRO A 263 17.95 4.16 -9.48
C PRO A 263 17.81 3.14 -8.34
N ARG A 264 18.82 3.10 -7.48
CA ARG A 264 19.06 2.05 -6.46
C ARG A 264 17.97 2.04 -5.38
N ALA A 265 17.48 0.84 -5.03
CA ALA A 265 16.67 0.60 -3.84
C ALA A 265 17.50 0.76 -2.58
N PHE A 266 17.26 1.86 -1.88
CA PHE A 266 17.71 2.13 -0.53
C PHE A 266 19.22 2.08 -0.29
N VAL A 267 19.70 3.10 0.40
CA VAL A 267 20.80 2.92 1.35
C VAL A 267 20.35 1.81 2.32
N ARG A 268 20.75 0.58 2.01
CA ARG A 268 20.75 -0.64 2.81
C ARG A 268 22.19 -1.13 2.70
N THR A 269 22.85 -1.25 3.84
CA THR A 269 24.30 -1.37 4.05
C THR A 269 25.07 -2.02 2.90
N ASP A 270 25.99 -1.22 2.36
CA ASP A 270 27.12 -1.52 1.50
C ASP A 270 26.88 -2.26 0.17
N GLU A 271 27.70 -1.86 -0.80
CA GLU A 271 27.69 -2.18 -2.22
C GLU A 271 27.46 -3.69 -2.48
N HIS A 272 26.65 -4.08 -3.49
CA HIS A 272 26.87 -5.20 -4.44
C HIS A 272 25.59 -5.53 -5.27
N ALA A 273 25.80 -6.19 -6.43
CA ALA A 273 24.82 -6.47 -7.51
C ALA A 273 23.96 -7.73 -7.32
N LEU A 274 23.99 -8.35 -6.14
CA LEU A 274 23.11 -9.42 -5.70
C LEU A 274 22.84 -9.16 -4.21
N THR A 275 21.58 -8.93 -3.84
CA THR A 275 21.22 -8.76 -2.43
C THR A 275 20.63 -10.06 -1.89
N PHE A 276 21.38 -10.71 -1.01
CA PHE A 276 20.90 -11.82 -0.19
C PHE A 276 20.30 -11.23 1.08
N ARG A 277 19.05 -11.57 1.39
CA ARG A 277 18.45 -11.17 2.67
C ARG A 277 18.35 -12.39 3.57
N SER A 278 19.17 -12.44 4.62
CA SER A 278 18.92 -13.34 5.75
C SER A 278 17.78 -12.76 6.59
N ARG A 279 16.66 -13.47 6.69
CA ARG A 279 15.59 -13.19 7.64
C ARG A 279 15.89 -14.02 8.87
N GLU A 280 16.36 -13.37 9.94
CA GLU A 280 16.37 -13.98 11.27
C GLU A 280 14.96 -13.88 11.85
N GLY A 281 14.41 -15.04 12.21
CA GLY A 281 13.12 -15.22 12.88
C GLY A 281 13.04 -16.59 13.51
#